data_AF-A0A6M0GB58-F1
#
_entry.id   AF-A0A6M0GB58-F1
#
_cell.length_a   1.000
_cell.length_b   1.000
_cell.length_c   1.000
_cell.angle_alpha   90.00
_cell.angle_beta   90.00
_cell.angle_gamma   90.00
#
_symmetry.space_group_name_H-M   'P 1'
#
loop_
_entity.id
_entity.type
_entity.pdbx_description
1 polymer ?
#
loop_
_entity_poly.entity_id
_entity_poly.type
_entity_poly.pdbx_seq_one_letter_code
_entity_poly.pdbx_strand_id
1 'polypeptide(L)'
;MFTSVLKSIREKILRQEYVITLHADEEMDDDNLMLTDVEQAILTGEIIERQQDRTTAERKYRIQGYSTDGDLIEVIVKLGLSGKVIIITVYAL
;
A
#
# COMPACT_ATOMS: atom_id res chain seq x y z
N MET A 1 5.80 4.24 15.39
CA MET A 1 5.55 2.88 15.90
C MET A 1 5.70 1.78 14.83
N PHE A 2 5.61 2.09 13.52
CA PHE A 2 5.63 1.08 12.45
C PHE A 2 6.89 1.05 11.57
N THR A 3 7.97 1.69 11.99
CA THR A 3 9.18 1.92 11.18
C THR A 3 9.79 0.64 10.61
N SER A 4 9.83 -0.45 11.37
CA SER A 4 10.37 -1.74 10.90
C SER A 4 9.51 -2.38 9.80
N VAL A 5 8.19 -2.34 9.96
CA VAL A 5 7.25 -2.89 8.98
C VAL A 5 7.26 -2.05 7.72
N LEU A 6 7.21 -0.72 7.85
CA LEU A 6 7.28 0.20 6.70
C LEU A 6 8.58 0.02 5.93
N LYS A 7 9.72 -0.14 6.62
CA LYS A 7 11.00 -0.44 5.97
C LYS A 7 10.93 -1.74 5.17
N SER A 8 10.37 -2.81 5.74
CA SER A 8 10.21 -4.09 5.03
C SER A 8 9.30 -3.98 3.81
N ILE A 9 8.20 -3.22 3.91
CA ILE A 9 7.31 -2.96 2.78
C ILE A 9 8.05 -2.19 1.67
N ARG A 10 8.76 -1.11 2.02
CA ARG A 10 9.53 -0.31 1.06
C ARG A 10 10.62 -1.11 0.36
N GLU A 11 11.34 -1.96 1.09
CA GLU A 11 12.34 -2.88 0.49
C GLU A 11 11.72 -3.79 -0.56
N LYS A 12 10.46 -4.22 -0.37
CA LYS A 12 9.72 -5.06 -1.31
C LYS A 12 9.22 -4.29 -2.51
N ILE A 13 8.73 -3.07 -2.32
CA ILE A 13 8.35 -2.16 -3.42
C ILE A 13 9.56 -1.92 -4.33
N LEU A 14 10.71 -1.55 -3.76
CA LEU A 14 11.95 -1.30 -4.52
C LEU A 14 12.46 -2.52 -5.32
N ARG A 15 12.10 -3.73 -4.89
CA ARG A 15 12.47 -4.99 -5.56
C ARG A 15 11.37 -5.55 -6.47
N GLN A 16 10.26 -4.82 -6.64
CA GLN A 16 9.08 -5.30 -7.35
C GLN A 16 8.53 -6.63 -6.77
N GLU A 17 8.73 -6.85 -5.47
CA GLU A 17 8.24 -7.99 -4.70
C GLU A 17 6.82 -7.72 -4.17
N TYR A 18 5.94 -7.21 -5.02
CA TYR A 18 4.55 -6.93 -4.68
C TYR A 18 3.59 -7.41 -5.76
N VAL A 19 2.31 -7.46 -5.40
CA VAL A 19 1.20 -7.73 -6.31
C VAL A 19 0.07 -6.75 -6.03
N ILE A 20 -0.68 -6.42 -7.06
CA ILE A 20 -1.88 -5.59 -6.99
C ILE A 20 -3.08 -6.52 -7.16
N THR A 21 -4.08 -6.37 -6.29
CA THR A 21 -5.36 -7.07 -6.44
C THR A 21 -6.17 -6.44 -7.57
N LEU A 22 -7.06 -7.21 -8.20
CA LEU A 22 -7.99 -6.67 -9.20
C LEU A 22 -8.75 -5.44 -8.65
N HIS A 23 -9.22 -5.52 -7.40
CA HIS A 23 -9.90 -4.40 -6.76
C HIS A 23 -9.04 -3.14 -6.63
N ALA A 24 -7.74 -3.27 -6.32
CA ALA A 24 -6.86 -2.11 -6.27
C ALA A 24 -6.62 -1.51 -7.66
N ASP A 25 -6.54 -2.34 -8.70
CA ASP A 25 -6.40 -1.90 -10.09
C ASP A 25 -7.66 -1.14 -10.57
N GLU A 26 -8.85 -1.62 -10.21
CA GLU A 26 -10.13 -0.95 -10.49
C GLU A 26 -10.24 0.42 -9.80
N GLU A 27 -9.91 0.50 -8.50
CA GLU A 27 -9.95 1.78 -7.76
C GLU A 27 -8.88 2.78 -8.25
N MET A 28 -7.73 2.28 -8.72
CA MET A 28 -6.73 3.13 -9.37
C MET A 28 -7.29 3.77 -10.65
N ASP A 29 -8.01 3.01 -11.48
CA ASP A 29 -8.62 3.55 -12.70
C ASP A 29 -9.70 4.59 -12.37
N ASP A 30 -10.54 4.31 -11.36
CA ASP A 30 -11.60 5.21 -10.90
C ASP A 30 -11.04 6.57 -10.39
N ASP A 31 -9.92 6.55 -9.68
CA ASP A 31 -9.24 7.75 -9.15
C ASP A 31 -8.14 8.32 -10.07
N ASN A 32 -7.98 7.77 -11.28
CA ASN A 32 -6.94 8.17 -12.25
C ASN A 32 -5.52 8.13 -11.66
N LEU A 33 -5.22 7.09 -10.87
CA LEU A 33 -3.93 6.84 -10.25
C LEU A 33 -3.12 5.85 -11.08
N MET A 34 -1.84 6.15 -11.30
CA MET A 34 -0.90 5.24 -11.92
C MET A 34 -0.16 4.40 -10.87
N LEU A 35 0.43 3.30 -11.31
CA LEU A 35 1.28 2.46 -10.46
C LEU A 35 2.40 3.26 -9.76
N THR A 36 2.98 4.24 -10.46
CA THR A 36 4.03 5.11 -9.94
C THR A 36 3.56 5.97 -8.77
N ASP A 37 2.28 6.36 -8.73
CA ASP A 37 1.69 7.11 -7.61
C ASP A 37 1.63 6.25 -6.36
N VAL A 38 1.16 5.01 -6.51
CA VAL A 38 1.08 4.02 -5.43
C VAL A 38 2.48 3.71 -4.87
N GLU A 39 3.46 3.46 -5.75
CA GLU A 39 4.84 3.22 -5.35
C GLU A 39 5.43 4.44 -4.62
N GLN A 40 5.26 5.65 -5.16
CA GLN A 40 5.76 6.88 -4.54
C GLN A 40 5.14 7.10 -3.15
N ALA A 41 3.83 6.93 -3.03
CA ALA A 41 3.13 7.10 -1.77
C ALA A 41 3.62 6.10 -0.71
N ILE A 42 3.92 4.85 -1.07
CA ILE A 42 4.50 3.88 -0.14
C ILE A 42 5.95 4.24 0.24
N LEU A 43 6.75 4.67 -0.73
CA LEU A 43 8.17 4.95 -0.54
C LEU A 43 8.43 6.22 0.29
N THR A 44 7.54 7.19 0.23
CA THR A 44 7.69 8.49 0.91
C THR A 44 6.74 8.66 2.10
N GLY A 45 5.58 8.01 2.07
CA GLY A 45 4.51 8.14 3.07
C GLY A 45 4.73 7.37 4.36
N GLU A 46 3.74 7.38 5.24
CA GLU A 46 3.81 6.78 6.57
C GLU A 46 2.61 5.87 6.88
N ILE A 47 2.84 4.86 7.73
CA ILE A 47 1.74 4.03 8.21
C ILE A 47 0.96 4.82 9.27
N ILE A 48 -0.28 5.17 8.95
CA ILE A 48 -1.19 5.89 9.85
C ILE A 48 -2.01 4.93 10.73
N GLU A 49 -2.25 3.70 10.25
CA GLU A 49 -3.07 2.73 10.97
C GLU A 49 -2.64 1.28 10.66
N ARG A 50 -2.78 0.39 11.66
CA ARG A 50 -2.77 -1.05 11.46
C ARG A 50 -4.14 -1.63 11.79
N GLN A 51 -4.77 -2.26 10.81
CA GLN A 51 -6.01 -3.01 10.96
C GLN A 51 -5.70 -4.50 11.12
N GLN A 52 -6.50 -5.18 11.94
CA GLN A 52 -6.40 -6.63 12.12
C GLN A 52 -7.73 -7.27 11.76
N ASP A 53 -7.70 -8.21 10.81
CA ASP A 53 -8.85 -9.02 10.47
C ASP A 53 -9.21 -9.92 11.66
N ARG A 54 -10.48 -9.89 12.08
CA ARG A 54 -10.94 -10.59 13.29
C ARG A 54 -11.01 -12.10 13.11
N THR A 55 -11.09 -12.59 11.88
CA THR A 55 -11.29 -14.01 11.56
C THR A 55 -9.96 -14.68 11.21
N THR A 56 -9.12 -14.00 10.43
CA THR A 56 -7.87 -14.56 9.90
C THR A 56 -6.62 -14.11 10.66
N ALA A 57 -6.77 -13.13 11.57
CA ALA A 57 -5.67 -12.43 12.24
C ALA A 57 -4.68 -11.73 11.29
N GLU A 58 -5.04 -11.59 10.01
CA GLU A 58 -4.23 -10.87 9.04
C GLU A 58 -4.10 -9.39 9.42
N ARG A 59 -2.89 -8.87 9.30
CA ARG A 59 -2.59 -7.46 9.54
C ARG A 59 -2.56 -6.71 8.22
N LYS A 60 -3.38 -5.68 8.12
CA LYS A 60 -3.36 -4.69 7.04
C LYS A 60 -2.81 -3.38 7.58
N TYR A 61 -2.12 -2.65 6.73
CA TYR A 61 -1.49 -1.38 7.06
C TYR A 61 -1.99 -0.32 6.09
N ARG A 62 -2.52 0.78 6.63
CA ARG A 62 -2.87 1.96 5.84
C ARG A 62 -1.66 2.87 5.78
N ILE A 63 -1.16 3.10 4.59
CA ILE A 63 -0.04 3.99 4.31
C ILE A 63 -0.62 5.23 3.65
N GLN A 64 -0.40 6.40 4.26
CA GLN A 64 -0.77 7.68 3.66
C GLN A 64 0.48 8.33 3.08
N GLY A 65 0.39 8.77 1.83
CA GLY A 65 1.49 9.41 1.11
C GLY A 65 0.96 10.29 -0.01
N TYR A 66 1.85 10.76 -0.85
CA TYR A 66 1.50 11.64 -1.97
C TYR A 66 1.76 10.95 -3.32
N SER A 67 0.83 11.14 -4.26
CA SER A 67 1.00 10.78 -5.68
C SER A 67 2.15 11.56 -6.31
N THR A 68 2.57 11.18 -7.52
CA THR A 68 3.60 11.88 -8.30
C THR A 68 3.21 13.34 -8.62
N ASP A 69 1.91 13.62 -8.72
CA ASP A 69 1.34 14.95 -8.92
C ASP A 69 1.08 15.73 -7.61
N GLY A 70 1.29 15.09 -6.45
CA GLY A 70 1.18 15.73 -5.13
C GLY A 70 -0.20 15.60 -4.46
N ASP A 71 -1.08 14.76 -4.99
CA ASP A 71 -2.37 14.44 -4.37
C ASP A 71 -2.16 13.50 -3.18
N LEU A 72 -2.92 13.73 -2.11
CA LEU A 72 -2.87 12.86 -0.94
C LEU A 72 -3.62 11.56 -1.25
N ILE A 73 -2.94 10.42 -1.10
CA ILE A 73 -3.52 9.10 -1.34
C ILE A 73 -3.29 8.17 -0.16
N GLU A 74 -4.17 7.18 0.00
CA GLU A 74 -3.99 6.10 0.96
C GLU A 74 -3.91 4.75 0.26
N VAL A 75 -2.91 3.97 0.64
CA VAL A 75 -2.69 2.62 0.13
C VAL A 75 -2.82 1.61 1.26
N ILE A 76 -3.66 0.60 1.06
CA ILE A 76 -3.86 -0.47 2.02
C ILE A 76 -3.11 -1.70 1.58
N VAL A 77 -2.17 -2.13 2.40
CA VAL A 77 -1.28 -3.27 2.09
C VAL A 77 -1.29 -4.32 3.18
N LYS A 78 -0.98 -5.56 2.81
CA LYS A 78 -0.59 -6.62 3.76
C LYS A 78 0.69 -7.34 3.31
N LEU A 79 1.39 -7.94 4.26
CA LEU A 79 2.49 -8.86 3.97
C LEU A 79 1.90 -10.27 3.77
N GLY A 80 2.00 -10.78 2.54
CA GLY A 80 1.52 -12.12 2.20
C GLY A 80 2.46 -13.22 2.67
N LEU A 81 1.93 -14.45 2.76
CA LEU A 81 2.70 -15.64 3.17
C LEU A 81 3.84 -15.99 2.20
N SER A 82 3.71 -15.62 0.93
CA SER A 82 4.77 -15.77 -0.09
C SER A 82 5.93 -14.79 0.10
N GLY A 83 5.85 -13.91 1.10
CA GLY A 83 6.81 -12.85 1.33
C GLY A 83 6.61 -11.64 0.41
N LYS A 84 5.61 -11.60 -0.46
CA LYS A 84 5.28 -10.41 -1.26
C LYS A 84 4.40 -9.42 -0.50
N VAL A 85 4.49 -8.14 -0.83
CA VAL A 85 3.49 -7.15 -0.42
C VAL A 85 2.26 -7.34 -1.31
N ILE A 86 1.08 -7.37 -0.71
CA ILE A 86 -0.20 -7.39 -1.43
C ILE A 86 -0.82 -6.02 -1.24
N ILE A 87 -0.95 -5.27 -2.33
CA ILE A 87 -1.69 -4.00 -2.38
C ILE A 87 -3.16 -4.38 -2.58
N ILE A 88 -4.01 -4.04 -1.60
CA ILE A 88 -5.40 -4.52 -1.49
C ILE A 88 -6.37 -3.53 -2.13
N THR A 89 -6.15 -2.24 -1.90
CA THR A 89 -6.92 -1.11 -2.43
C THR A 89 -6.08 0.16 -2.27
N VAL A 90 -6.40 1.18 -3.04
CA VAL A 90 -5.83 2.52 -2.99
C VAL A 90 -6.93 3.51 -3.36
N TYR A 91 -6.91 4.70 -2.77
CA TYR A 91 -7.81 5.80 -3.13
C TYR A 91 -7.16 7.16 -2.87
N ALA A 92 -7.57 8.17 -3.63
CA ALA A 92 -7.29 9.57 -3.37
C ALA A 92 -8.21 10.13 -2.27
N LEU A 93 -7.74 11.16 -1.55
CA LEU A 93 -8.45 11.79 -0.43
C LEU A 93 -9.09 13.15 -0.78
#